data_AF-A0A949J740-F1
#
_entry.id   AF-A0A949J740-F1
#
_cell.length_a   1.000
_cell.length_b   1.000
_cell.length_c   1.000
_cell.angle_alpha   90.00
_cell.angle_beta   90.00
_cell.angle_gamma   90.00
#
_symmetry.space_group_name_H-M   'P 1'
#
loop_
_entity.id
_entity.type
_entity.pdbx_description
1 polymer ?
#
loop_
_entity_poly.entity_id
_entity_poly.type
_entity_poly.pdbx_seq_one_letter_code
_entity_poly.pdbx_strand_id
1 'polypeptide(L)'
;MALKLFHLKMDMIIFIPLVGAGIVPKDGFKTPEIEATIALAGPFAGLSLYVIGLIFYEYFPFFIQHGEKAIILMIFKFLLYCLPLNFLINFINLLPISPLDGGRIVKSALLRGKKSLILLLI
;
A
#
# COMPACT_ATOMS: atom_id res chain seq x y z
N MET A 1 -3.26 1.79 11.98
CA MET A 1 -2.63 0.74 12.80
C MET A 1 -1.13 0.99 12.95
N ALA A 2 -0.36 1.13 11.86
CA ALA A 2 1.09 1.43 11.91
C ALA A 2 1.45 2.73 12.68
N LEU A 3 0.73 3.83 12.49
CA LEU A 3 0.97 5.09 13.23
C LEU A 3 0.79 4.96 14.75
N LYS A 4 -0.18 4.13 15.18
CA LYS A 4 -0.44 3.89 16.60
C LYS A 4 0.71 3.12 17.26
N LEU A 5 1.37 2.21 16.52
CA LEU A 5 2.56 1.50 17.02
C LEU A 5 3.70 2.46 17.37
N PHE A 6 3.84 3.53 16.59
CA PHE A 6 4.89 4.55 16.80
C PHE A 6 4.42 5.79 17.57
N HIS A 7 3.21 5.76 18.14
CA HIS A 7 2.62 6.88 18.90
C HIS A 7 2.62 8.21 18.13
N LEU A 8 2.47 8.16 16.80
CA LEU A 8 2.43 9.35 15.95
C LEU A 8 0.99 9.85 15.82
N LYS A 9 0.80 11.16 16.05
CA LYS A 9 -0.48 11.85 15.84
C LYS A 9 -0.56 12.33 14.39
N MET A 10 -1.67 12.01 13.73
CA MET A 10 -1.96 12.50 12.39
C MET A 10 -2.33 13.98 12.43
N ASP A 11 -1.81 14.73 11.46
CA ASP A 11 -2.19 16.13 11.23
C ASP A 11 -3.09 16.23 9.99
N MET A 12 -2.63 15.67 8.86
CA MET A 12 -3.36 15.72 7.58
C MET A 12 -3.22 14.42 6.79
N ILE A 13 -4.30 14.07 6.08
CA ILE A 13 -4.32 13.04 5.02
C ILE A 13 -4.40 13.78 3.69
N ILE A 14 -3.42 13.59 2.81
CA ILE A 14 -3.39 14.13 1.45
C ILE A 14 -3.77 13.02 0.49
N PHE A 15 -4.91 13.15 -0.17
CA PHE A 15 -5.30 12.20 -1.21
C PHE A 15 -4.72 12.66 -2.56
N ILE A 16 -3.91 11.80 -3.17
CA ILE A 16 -3.41 11.96 -4.53
C ILE A 16 -4.18 10.95 -5.39
N PRO A 17 -5.02 11.41 -6.34
CA PRO A 17 -5.75 10.53 -7.23
C PRO A 17 -4.84 9.50 -7.88
N LEU A 18 -5.26 8.24 -7.89
CA LEU A 18 -4.56 7.10 -8.50
C LEU A 18 -3.21 6.69 -7.87
N VAL A 19 -2.69 7.46 -6.92
CA VAL A 19 -1.44 7.14 -6.20
C VAL A 19 -1.76 6.65 -4.78
N GLY A 20 -2.68 7.32 -4.08
CA GLY A 20 -3.13 6.92 -2.76
C GLY A 20 -3.23 8.08 -1.78
N ALA A 21 -3.23 7.77 -0.50
CA ALA A 21 -3.34 8.74 0.58
C ALA A 21 -2.00 8.86 1.32
N GLY A 22 -1.38 10.03 1.27
CA GLY A 22 -0.22 10.39 2.07
C GLY A 22 -0.64 10.85 3.47
N ILE A 23 0.17 10.52 4.46
CA ILE A 23 -0.03 10.90 5.86
C ILE A 23 1.07 11.88 6.23
N VAL A 24 0.68 13.04 6.74
CA VAL A 24 1.60 14.02 7.36
C VAL A 24 1.44 13.92 8.88
N PRO A 25 2.45 13.39 9.61
CA PRO A 25 2.44 13.39 11.07
C PRO A 25 2.68 14.80 11.61
N LYS A 26 2.03 15.13 12.73
CA LYS A 26 2.10 16.48 13.35
C LYS A 26 3.53 16.89 13.75
N ASP A 27 4.30 15.94 14.25
CA ASP A 27 5.69 16.15 14.70
C ASP A 27 6.72 15.62 13.69
N GLY A 28 6.27 15.28 12.46
CA GLY A 28 7.08 14.59 11.46
C GLY A 28 7.44 13.14 11.84
N PHE A 29 8.26 12.49 11.01
CA PHE A 29 8.79 11.16 11.31
C PHE A 29 10.07 11.27 12.15
N LYS A 30 10.10 10.56 13.29
CA LYS A 30 11.23 10.61 14.23
C LYS A 30 12.51 10.00 13.65
N THR A 31 12.38 8.95 12.83
CA THR A 31 13.52 8.32 12.14
C THR A 31 13.12 7.84 10.74
N PRO A 32 14.09 7.72 9.79
CA PRO A 32 13.82 7.18 8.46
C PRO A 32 13.23 5.78 8.47
N GLU A 33 13.59 4.95 9.46
CA GLU A 33 13.07 3.57 9.59
C GLU A 33 11.59 3.56 9.96
N ILE A 34 11.15 4.50 10.80
CA ILE A 34 9.73 4.66 11.14
C ILE A 34 8.95 5.12 9.92
N GLU A 35 9.48 6.10 9.17
CA GLU A 35 8.90 6.56 7.91
C GLU A 35 8.76 5.41 6.91
N ALA A 36 9.81 4.62 6.69
CA ALA A 36 9.80 3.46 5.79
C ALA A 36 8.84 2.35 6.25
N THR A 37 8.74 2.10 7.55
CA THR A 37 7.80 1.10 8.10
C THR A 37 6.36 1.52 7.85
N ILE A 38 6.05 2.81 8.01
CA ILE A 38 4.71 3.35 7.76
C ILE A 38 4.41 3.37 6.27
N ALA A 39 5.39 3.74 5.44
CA ALA A 39 5.29 3.70 3.98
C ALA A 39 5.02 2.27 3.47
N LEU A 40 5.69 1.26 4.02
CA LEU A 40 5.49 -0.14 3.64
C LEU A 40 4.12 -0.69 4.08
N ALA A 41 3.55 -0.15 5.16
CA ALA A 41 2.29 -0.67 5.71
C ALA A 41 1.11 -0.56 4.73
N GLY A 42 1.09 0.48 3.89
CA GLY A 42 0.05 0.67 2.86
C GLY A 42 0.11 -0.40 1.78
N PRO A 43 1.19 -0.48 0.99
CA PRO A 43 1.39 -1.51 -0.03
C PRO A 43 1.26 -2.93 0.50
N PHE A 44 1.77 -3.21 1.71
CA PHE A 44 1.66 -4.53 2.32
C PHE A 44 0.20 -4.93 2.59
N ALA A 45 -0.60 -4.03 3.16
CA ALA A 45 -2.01 -4.29 3.40
C ALA A 45 -2.78 -4.46 2.08
N GLY A 46 -2.51 -3.62 1.09
CA GLY A 46 -3.13 -3.70 -0.23
C GLY A 46 -2.81 -5.01 -0.95
N LEU A 47 -1.53 -5.39 -1.04
CA LEU A 47 -1.13 -6.66 -1.64
C LEU A 47 -1.66 -7.88 -0.89
N SER A 48 -1.78 -7.80 0.44
CA SER A 48 -2.43 -8.87 1.22
C SER A 48 -3.91 -9.02 0.84
N LEU A 49 -4.63 -7.92 0.65
CA LEU A 49 -6.02 -7.94 0.16
C LEU A 49 -6.11 -8.46 -1.27
N TYR A 50 -5.14 -8.13 -2.14
CA TYR A 50 -5.06 -8.70 -3.48
C TYR A 50 -4.92 -10.23 -3.44
N VAL A 51 -4.02 -10.77 -2.62
CA VAL A 51 -3.85 -12.23 -2.45
C VAL A 51 -5.13 -12.88 -1.94
N ILE A 52 -5.77 -12.30 -0.93
CA ILE A 52 -7.07 -12.79 -0.42
C ILE A 52 -8.12 -12.80 -1.54
N GLY A 53 -8.18 -11.72 -2.34
CA GLY A 53 -9.13 -11.64 -3.44
C GLY A 53 -8.87 -12.63 -4.57
N LEU A 54 -7.60 -12.97 -4.86
CA LEU A 54 -7.26 -14.05 -5.79
C LEU A 54 -7.75 -15.41 -5.30
N ILE A 55 -7.65 -15.67 -3.99
CA ILE A 55 -8.19 -16.89 -3.40
C ILE A 55 -9.70 -16.94 -3.64
N PHE A 56 -10.45 -15.86 -3.37
CA PHE A 56 -11.88 -15.79 -3.66
C PHE A 56 -12.21 -15.97 -5.15
N TYR A 57 -11.38 -15.40 -6.03
CA TYR A 57 -11.54 -15.55 -7.48
C TYR A 57 -11.40 -17.01 -7.91
N GLU A 58 -10.42 -17.74 -7.38
CA GLU A 58 -10.19 -19.16 -7.67
C GLU A 58 -11.36 -20.04 -7.21
N TYR A 59 -11.94 -19.74 -6.04
CA TYR A 59 -13.10 -20.47 -5.51
C TYR A 59 -14.44 -20.04 -6.15
N PHE A 60 -14.43 -19.14 -7.13
CA PHE A 60 -15.66 -18.67 -7.79
C PHE A 60 -16.56 -19.79 -8.34
N PRO A 61 -16.06 -20.84 -9.02
CA PRO A 61 -16.90 -21.93 -9.53
C PRO A 61 -17.67 -22.66 -8.41
N PHE A 62 -17.04 -22.83 -7.25
CA PHE A 62 -17.67 -23.45 -6.09
C PHE A 62 -18.84 -22.61 -5.56
N PHE A 63 -18.66 -21.28 -5.47
CA PHE A 63 -19.72 -20.37 -5.02
C PHE A 63 -20.90 -20.36 -5.99
N ILE A 64 -20.66 -20.29 -7.30
CA ILE A 64 -21.72 -20.30 -8.33
C ILE A 64 -22.61 -21.55 -8.24
N GLN A 65 -22.05 -22.70 -7.85
CA GLN A 65 -22.79 -23.95 -7.72
C GLN A 65 -23.70 -23.98 -6.49
N HIS A 66 -23.34 -23.29 -5.41
CA HIS A 66 -23.99 -23.42 -4.10
C HIS A 66 -24.74 -22.18 -3.62
N GLY A 67 -24.71 -21.08 -4.37
CA GLY A 67 -25.37 -19.83 -3.95
C GLY A 67 -26.18 -19.14 -5.05
N GLU A 68 -26.73 -17.98 -4.68
CA GLU A 68 -27.52 -17.13 -5.55
C GLU A 68 -26.67 -16.59 -6.72
N LYS A 69 -26.87 -17.16 -7.91
CA LYS A 69 -26.07 -16.89 -9.11
C LYS A 69 -25.94 -15.40 -9.42
N ALA A 70 -27.01 -14.64 -9.26
CA ALA A 70 -27.03 -13.20 -9.55
C ALA A 70 -26.10 -12.41 -8.63
N ILE A 71 -26.12 -12.71 -7.32
CA ILE A 71 -25.28 -12.05 -6.32
C ILE A 71 -23.81 -12.40 -6.54
N ILE A 72 -23.53 -13.68 -6.77
CA ILE A 72 -22.14 -14.16 -6.95
C ILE A 72 -21.52 -13.59 -8.23
N LEU A 73 -22.27 -13.52 -9.34
CA LEU A 73 -21.82 -12.86 -10.57
C LEU A 73 -21.52 -11.38 -10.36
N MET A 74 -22.32 -10.67 -9.55
CA MET A 74 -22.08 -9.27 -9.22
C MET A 74 -20.76 -9.09 -8.44
N ILE A 75 -20.55 -9.90 -7.40
CA ILE A 75 -19.31 -9.89 -6.60
C ILE A 75 -18.10 -10.19 -7.47
N PHE A 76 -18.20 -11.17 -8.36
CA PHE A 76 -17.11 -11.54 -9.25
C PHE A 76 -16.74 -10.44 -10.24
N LYS A 77 -17.74 -9.80 -10.86
CA LYS A 77 -17.49 -8.63 -11.71
C LYS A 77 -16.78 -7.52 -10.94
N PHE A 78 -17.20 -7.26 -9.71
CA PHE A 78 -16.53 -6.28 -8.84
C PHE A 78 -15.08 -6.65 -8.57
N LEU A 79 -14.80 -7.90 -8.17
CA LEU A 79 -13.43 -8.39 -7.93
C LEU A 79 -12.56 -8.30 -9.20
N LEU A 80 -13.12 -8.62 -10.37
CA LEU A 80 -12.42 -8.57 -11.65
C LEU A 80 -11.88 -7.16 -11.98
N TYR A 81 -12.62 -6.11 -11.61
CA TYR A 81 -12.16 -4.72 -11.79
C TYR A 81 -11.26 -4.24 -10.66
N CYS A 82 -11.57 -4.60 -9.41
CA CYS A 82 -10.86 -4.06 -8.25
C CYS A 82 -9.51 -4.73 -8.00
N LEU A 83 -9.33 -6.02 -8.28
CA LEU A 83 -8.08 -6.73 -8.01
C LEU A 83 -6.91 -6.19 -8.84
N PRO A 84 -7.03 -6.01 -10.18
CA PRO A 84 -5.94 -5.45 -10.97
C PRO A 84 -5.60 -4.02 -10.54
N LEU A 85 -6.60 -3.19 -10.23
CA LEU A 85 -6.38 -1.81 -9.77
C LEU A 85 -5.69 -1.77 -8.41
N ASN A 86 -6.11 -2.64 -7.48
CA ASN A 86 -5.47 -2.76 -6.18
C ASN A 86 -4.01 -3.18 -6.33
N PHE A 87 -3.73 -4.22 -7.12
CA PHE A 87 -2.36 -4.63 -7.40
C PHE A 87 -1.55 -3.49 -8.02
N LEU A 88 -2.08 -2.83 -9.06
CA LEU A 88 -1.38 -1.77 -9.77
C LEU A 88 -1.01 -0.59 -8.87
N ILE A 89 -1.95 -0.10 -8.06
CA ILE A 89 -1.70 1.04 -7.15
C ILE A 89 -0.61 0.68 -6.12
N ASN A 90 -0.69 -0.52 -5.52
CA ASN A 90 0.29 -0.94 -4.51
C ASN A 90 1.65 -1.27 -5.14
N PHE A 91 1.67 -1.79 -6.36
CA PHE A 91 2.88 -2.04 -7.13
C PHE A 91 3.58 -0.72 -7.51
N ILE A 92 2.82 0.27 -8.00
CA ILE A 92 3.33 1.61 -8.27
C ILE A 92 3.87 2.22 -6.97
N ASN A 93 3.16 2.11 -5.86
CA ASN A 93 3.63 2.64 -4.57
C ASN A 93 4.94 2.01 -4.09
N LEU A 94 5.30 0.81 -4.54
CA LEU A 94 6.59 0.18 -4.21
C LEU A 94 7.74 0.57 -5.15
N LEU A 95 7.48 1.35 -6.21
CA LEU A 95 8.55 1.84 -7.09
C LEU A 95 9.50 2.77 -6.33
N PRO A 96 10.82 2.70 -6.59
CA PRO A 96 11.84 3.48 -5.88
C PRO A 96 11.90 4.94 -6.38
N ILE A 97 10.76 5.64 -6.41
CA ILE A 97 10.61 6.98 -6.96
C ILE A 97 9.93 7.87 -5.92
N SER A 98 10.49 9.05 -5.64
CA SER A 98 9.82 10.05 -4.79
C SER A 98 8.67 10.70 -5.58
N PRO A 99 7.45 10.87 -5.03
CA PRO A 99 7.07 10.81 -3.60
C PRO A 99 6.49 9.47 -3.08
N LEU A 100 6.60 8.40 -3.86
CA LEU A 100 5.98 7.08 -3.58
C LEU A 100 6.62 6.38 -2.37
N ASP A 101 5.90 5.40 -1.81
CA ASP A 101 6.33 4.67 -0.60
C ASP A 101 7.66 3.93 -0.80
N GLY A 102 7.90 3.35 -1.99
CA GLY A 102 9.14 2.67 -2.37
C GLY A 102 10.34 3.61 -2.36
N GLY A 103 10.16 4.87 -2.75
CA GLY A 103 11.19 5.91 -2.63
C GLY A 103 11.59 6.16 -1.17
N ARG A 104 10.62 6.17 -0.24
CA ARG A 104 10.86 6.35 1.21
C ARG A 104 11.57 5.14 1.82
N ILE A 105 11.18 3.94 1.41
CA ILE A 105 11.81 2.68 1.84
C ILE A 105 13.28 2.63 1.41
N VAL A 106 13.55 2.91 0.13
CA VAL A 106 14.92 2.94 -0.40
C VAL A 106 15.74 4.04 0.28
N LYS A 107 15.17 5.24 0.48
CA LYS A 107 15.84 6.33 1.22
C LYS A 107 16.24 5.90 2.62
N SER A 108 15.37 5.22 3.38
CA SER A 108 15.73 4.70 4.70
C SER A 108 16.82 3.64 4.63
N ALA A 109 16.75 2.70 3.69
CA ALA A 109 17.78 1.68 3.51
C ALA A 109 19.16 2.30 3.17
N LEU A 110 19.17 3.35 2.35
CA LEU A 110 20.38 4.10 2.01
C LEU A 110 20.94 4.89 3.19
N LEU A 111 20.08 5.59 3.96
CA LEU A 111 20.49 6.35 5.14
C LEU A 111 21.03 5.45 6.26
N ARG A 112 20.51 4.22 6.37
CA ARG A 112 21.04 3.19 7.27
C ARG A 112 22.39 2.65 6.82
N GLY A 113 22.63 2.57 5.51
CA GLY A 113 23.85 2.00 4.91
C GLY A 113 25.04 2.96 4.83
N LYS A 114 24.83 4.25 4.53
CA LYS A 114 25.91 5.25 4.43
C LYS A 114 25.37 6.67 4.68
N LYS A 115 25.94 7.35 5.68
CA LYS A 115 25.86 8.82 5.90
C LYS A 115 26.33 9.69 4.70
N SER A 116 26.64 9.12 3.53
CA SER A 116 27.50 9.73 2.49
C SER A 116 26.86 9.94 1.10
N LEU A 117 25.63 9.45 0.83
CA LEU A 117 25.05 9.48 -0.53
C LEU A 117 24.01 10.60 -0.75
N ILE A 118 23.84 11.50 0.22
CA ILE A 118 22.89 12.63 0.16
C ILE A 118 23.15 13.56 -1.06
N LEU A 119 24.31 13.47 -1.71
CA LEU A 119 24.64 14.25 -2.91
C LEU A 119 24.13 13.72 -4.26
N LEU A 120 23.57 12.51 -4.35
CA LEU A 120 23.29 11.86 -5.66
C LEU A 120 21.80 11.81 -6.07
N LEU A 121 20.88 12.33 -5.26
CA LEU A 121 19.43 12.24 -5.50
C LEU A 121 18.67 13.58 -5.30
N ILE A 122 19.37 14.71 -5.46
CA ILE A 122 18.76 16.01 -5.80
C ILE A 122 18.81 16.13 -7.32
#